data_AF-A0A2V8BFE8-F1
#
_entry.id   AF-A0A2V8BFE8-F1
#
_cell.length_a   1.000
_cell.length_b   1.000
_cell.length_c   1.000
_cell.angle_alpha   90.00
_cell.angle_beta   90.00
_cell.angle_gamma   90.00
#
_symmetry.space_group_name_H-M   'P 1'
#
loop_
_entity.id
_entity.type
_entity.pdbx_description
1 polymer ?
#
loop_
_entity_poly.entity_id
_entity_poly.type
_entity_poly.pdbx_seq_one_letter_code
_entity_poly.pdbx_strand_id
1 'polypeptide(L)'
;MGVKGLLFLGLSLVLVIYGLTLVAGGFARPTWLQGAIGFVTAFFDTLGIGSFATTTSVYKLRSLVPVKLIPGTLNVGHAPATITQAFIYTQIVPVESRTLVLMIVAA
;
A
#
# COMPACT_ATOMS: atom_id res chain seq x y z
N MET A 1 -19.92 1.25 -17.31
CA MET A 1 -18.97 1.68 -16.26
C MET A 1 -17.83 2.43 -16.93
N GLY A 2 -17.51 3.65 -16.49
CA GLY A 2 -16.30 4.33 -16.95
C GLY A 2 -15.03 3.62 -16.46
N VAL A 3 -13.89 3.89 -17.08
CA VAL A 3 -12.57 3.31 -16.74
C VAL A 3 -12.24 3.44 -15.24
N LYS A 4 -12.50 4.62 -14.64
CA LYS A 4 -12.35 4.83 -13.19
C LYS A 4 -13.22 3.89 -12.35
N GLY A 5 -14.42 3.59 -12.83
CA GLY A 5 -15.31 2.61 -12.19
C GLY A 5 -14.76 1.18 -12.23
N LEU A 6 -14.10 0.79 -13.33
CA LEU A 6 -13.45 -0.52 -13.41
C LEU A 6 -12.25 -0.62 -12.45
N LEU A 7 -11.48 0.46 -12.33
CA LEU A 7 -10.37 0.54 -11.39
C LEU A 7 -10.85 0.43 -9.94
N PHE A 8 -11.91 1.14 -9.56
CA PHE A 8 -12.47 1.02 -8.22
C PHE A 8 -13.05 -0.36 -7.94
N LEU A 9 -13.65 -1.01 -8.93
CA LEU A 9 -14.08 -2.41 -8.81
C LEU A 9 -12.90 -3.33 -8.56
N GLY A 10 -11.83 -3.20 -9.35
CA GLY A 10 -10.61 -3.97 -9.20
C GLY A 10 -9.96 -3.74 -7.83
N LEU A 11 -9.83 -2.48 -7.40
CA LEU A 11 -9.29 -2.14 -6.08
C LEU A 11 -10.14 -2.70 -4.95
N SER A 12 -11.48 -2.64 -5.07
CA SER A 12 -12.40 -3.18 -4.08
C SER A 12 -12.29 -4.70 -4.00
N LEU A 13 -12.19 -5.38 -5.15
CA LEU A 13 -11.98 -6.84 -5.21
C LEU A 13 -10.66 -7.22 -4.54
N VAL A 14 -9.56 -6.51 -4.84
CA VAL A 14 -8.26 -6.74 -4.21
C VAL A 14 -8.33 -6.51 -2.70
N LEU A 15 -9.00 -5.44 -2.26
CA LEU A 15 -9.21 -5.15 -0.83
C LEU A 15 -9.99 -6.26 -0.13
N VAL A 16 -11.04 -6.79 -0.76
CA VAL A 16 -11.84 -7.90 -0.22
C VAL A 16 -10.99 -9.17 -0.13
N ILE A 17 -10.27 -9.54 -1.19
CA ILE A 17 -9.38 -10.72 -1.19
C ILE A 17 -8.34 -10.56 -0.09
N TYR A 18 -7.71 -9.39 0.00
CA TYR A 18 -6.73 -9.08 1.00
C TYR A 18 -7.30 -9.19 2.42
N GLY A 19 -8.50 -8.63 2.67
CA GLY A 19 -9.20 -8.75 3.95
C GLY A 19 -9.48 -10.21 4.33
N LEU A 20 -9.90 -11.04 3.37
CA LEU A 20 -10.08 -12.48 3.58
C LEU A 20 -8.76 -13.18 3.93
N THR A 21 -7.65 -12.85 3.24
CA THR A 21 -6.34 -13.42 3.55
C THR A 21 -5.82 -13.03 4.94
N LEU A 22 -6.12 -11.82 5.39
CA LEU A 22 -5.79 -11.32 6.73
C LEU A 22 -6.56 -12.06 7.82
N VAL A 23 -7.87 -12.23 7.63
CA VAL A 23 -8.73 -12.95 8.58
C VAL A 23 -8.32 -14.42 8.67
N ALA A 24 -7.98 -15.05 7.55
CA ALA A 24 -7.52 -16.44 7.51
C ALA A 24 -6.10 -16.63 8.07
N GLY A 25 -5.19 -15.67 7.85
CA GLY A 25 -3.78 -15.75 8.25
C GLY A 25 -3.48 -15.30 9.68
N GLY A 26 -4.43 -14.64 10.35
CA GLY A 26 -4.25 -14.09 11.69
C GLY A 26 -3.56 -12.72 11.71
N PHE A 27 -3.78 -11.96 12.78
CA PHE A 27 -3.30 -10.58 12.90
C PHE A 27 -2.16 -10.47 13.92
N ALA A 28 -0.97 -10.03 13.47
CA ALA A 28 0.11 -9.64 14.36
C ALA A 28 0.00 -8.13 14.64
N ARG A 29 -0.11 -7.75 15.92
CA ARG A 29 -0.20 -6.34 16.30
C ARG A 29 1.17 -5.65 16.14
N PRO A 30 1.27 -4.58 15.33
CA PRO A 30 2.51 -3.83 15.22
C PRO A 30 2.81 -3.11 16.53
N THR A 31 4.10 -2.89 16.79
CA THR A 31 4.51 -2.00 17.90
C THR A 31 4.22 -0.55 17.56
N TRP A 32 4.12 0.31 18.57
CA TRP A 32 3.96 1.76 18.39
C TRP A 32 5.04 2.36 17.47
N LEU A 33 6.29 1.88 17.60
CA LEU A 33 7.39 2.31 16.74
C LEU A 33 7.16 1.91 15.29
N GLN A 34 6.74 0.67 15.02
CA GLN A 34 6.43 0.21 13.67
C GLN A 34 5.27 1.00 13.06
N GLY A 35 4.25 1.34 13.86
CA GLY A 35 3.15 2.20 13.43
C GLY A 35 3.61 3.61 13.07
N ALA A 36 4.47 4.23 13.88
CA ALA A 36 5.03 5.55 13.60
C ALA A 36 5.90 5.56 12.33
N ILE A 37 6.75 4.53 12.14
CA ILE A 37 7.51 4.35 10.89
C ILE A 37 6.55 4.19 9.71
N GLY A 38 5.51 3.37 9.86
CA GLY A 38 4.49 3.16 8.83
C GLY A 38 3.82 4.46 8.41
N PHE A 39 3.43 5.29 9.37
CA PHE A 39 2.82 6.59 9.10
C PHE A 39 3.75 7.54 8.31
N VAL A 40 5.00 7.70 8.75
CA VAL A 40 5.97 8.59 8.08
C VAL A 40 6.32 8.08 6.68
N THR A 41 6.49 6.77 6.53
CA THR A 41 6.83 6.17 5.23
C THR A 41 5.66 6.19 4.25
N ALA A 42 4.42 6.08 4.73
CA ALA A 42 3.22 6.30 3.92
C ALA A 42 3.06 7.77 3.48
N PHE A 43 3.55 8.74 4.28
CA PHE A 43 3.66 10.12 3.82
C PHE A 43 4.66 10.26 2.68
N PHE A 44 5.78 9.54 2.71
CA PHE A 44 6.76 9.52 1.63
C PHE A 44 6.24 8.87 0.33
N ASP A 45 5.23 8.00 0.38
CA ASP A 45 4.51 7.57 -0.83
C ASP A 45 3.86 8.74 -1.57
N THR A 46 3.35 9.72 -0.83
CA THR A 46 2.71 10.92 -1.43
C THR A 46 3.71 11.82 -2.16
N LEU A 47 4.98 11.76 -1.76
CA LEU A 47 6.08 12.45 -2.43
C LEU A 47 6.70 11.63 -3.58
N GLY A 48 6.25 10.38 -3.78
CA GLY A 48 6.78 9.47 -4.80
C GLY A 48 8.07 8.74 -4.42
N ILE A 49 8.49 8.76 -3.15
CA ILE A 49 9.72 8.09 -2.69
C ILE A 49 9.50 6.58 -2.51
N GLY A 50 8.31 6.17 -2.06
CA GLY A 50 7.99 4.77 -1.81
C GLY A 50 8.09 4.36 -0.32
N SER A 51 6.99 3.87 0.24
CA SER A 51 6.90 3.34 1.61
C SER A 51 7.63 2.01 1.78
N PHE A 52 7.67 1.19 0.73
CA PHE A 52 8.34 -0.12 0.75
C PHE A 52 9.86 0.02 0.88
N ALA A 53 10.48 0.90 0.08
CA ALA A 53 11.93 1.11 0.12
C ALA A 53 12.38 1.75 1.44
N THR A 54 11.65 2.77 1.89
CA THR A 54 11.96 3.51 3.12
C THR A 54 11.76 2.65 4.37
N THR A 55 10.64 1.92 4.47
CA THR A 55 10.40 1.01 5.61
C THR A 55 11.38 -0.15 5.63
N THR A 56 11.69 -0.75 4.47
CA THR A 56 12.71 -1.82 4.37
C THR A 56 14.05 -1.33 4.91
N SER A 57 14.46 -0.12 4.51
CA SER A 57 15.72 0.48 4.95
C SER A 57 15.74 0.67 6.47
N VAL A 58 14.69 1.24 7.05
CA VAL A 58 14.58 1.43 8.51
C VAL A 58 14.57 0.10 9.25
N TYR A 59 13.78 -0.88 8.79
CA TYR A 59 13.66 -2.19 9.44
C TYR A 59 14.99 -2.96 9.41
N LYS A 60 15.74 -2.86 8.31
CA LYS A 60 17.06 -3.48 8.18
C LYS A 60 18.12 -2.76 9.04
N LEU A 61 18.18 -1.43 9.02
CA LEU A 61 19.16 -0.66 9.78
C LEU A 61 18.97 -0.76 11.30
N ARG A 62 17.72 -0.93 11.74
CA ARG A 62 17.36 -1.01 13.16
C ARG A 62 17.08 -2.44 13.62
N SER A 63 17.27 -3.44 12.75
CA SER A 63 17.00 -4.86 13.01
C SER A 63 15.63 -5.14 13.65
N LEU A 64 14.60 -4.40 13.22
CA LEU A 64 13.27 -4.41 13.85
C LEU A 64 12.43 -5.63 13.49
N VAL A 65 12.69 -6.22 12.33
CA VAL A 65 11.98 -7.38 11.79
C VAL A 65 13.02 -8.31 11.16
N PRO A 66 12.92 -9.64 11.36
CA PRO A 66 13.80 -10.59 10.68
C PRO A 66 13.72 -10.40 9.16
N VAL A 67 14.86 -10.36 8.47
CA VAL A 67 14.95 -10.03 7.04
C VAL A 67 14.00 -10.89 6.18
N LYS A 68 13.87 -12.18 6.50
CA LYS A 68 12.97 -13.11 5.82
C LYS A 68 11.47 -12.74 5.91
N LEU A 69 11.08 -12.00 6.94
CA LEU A 69 9.69 -11.60 7.20
C LEU A 69 9.38 -10.18 6.72
N ILE A 70 10.39 -9.38 6.35
CA ILE A 70 10.20 -7.99 5.93
C ILE A 70 9.18 -7.88 4.77
N PRO A 71 9.27 -8.67 3.67
CA PRO A 71 8.33 -8.52 2.56
C PRO A 71 6.87 -8.75 2.96
N GLY A 72 6.61 -9.79 3.75
CA GLY A 72 5.27 -10.09 4.27
C GLY A 72 4.77 -9.02 5.23
N THR A 73 5.64 -8.53 6.12
CA THR A 73 5.30 -7.49 7.10
C THR A 73 4.92 -6.18 6.41
N LEU A 74 5.63 -5.82 5.33
CA LEU A 74 5.33 -4.63 4.54
C LEU A 74 4.00 -4.75 3.80
N ASN A 75 3.72 -5.90 3.17
CA ASN A 75 2.41 -6.11 2.53
C ASN A 75 1.25 -6.07 3.54
N VAL A 76 1.45 -6.62 4.74
CA VAL A 76 0.42 -6.57 5.79
C VAL A 76 0.24 -5.15 6.34
N GLY A 77 1.33 -4.40 6.50
CA GLY A 77 1.28 -3.05 7.08
C GLY A 77 0.81 -1.97 6.11
N HIS A 78 1.29 -2.00 4.85
CA HIS A 78 1.15 -0.89 3.90
C HIS A 78 0.04 -1.09 2.87
N ALA A 79 -0.34 -2.33 2.52
CA ALA A 79 -1.37 -2.54 1.50
C ALA A 79 -2.70 -1.81 1.78
N PRO A 80 -3.25 -1.78 3.02
CA PRO A 80 -4.47 -1.03 3.31
C PRO A 80 -4.30 0.48 3.07
N ALA A 81 -3.13 1.02 3.47
CA ALA A 81 -2.81 2.43 3.29
C ALA A 81 -2.69 2.76 1.79
N THR A 82 -1.98 1.95 1.01
CA THR A 82 -1.81 2.14 -0.44
C THR A 82 -3.14 2.05 -1.19
N ILE A 83 -4.00 1.08 -0.87
CA ILE A 83 -5.34 0.97 -1.46
C ILE A 83 -6.16 2.22 -1.14
N THR A 84 -6.14 2.67 0.12
CA THR A 84 -6.84 3.89 0.56
C THR A 84 -6.32 5.13 -0.18
N GLN A 85 -5.01 5.27 -0.32
CA GLN A 85 -4.38 6.36 -1.07
C GLN A 85 -4.79 6.34 -2.54
N ALA A 86 -4.82 5.16 -3.18
CA ALA A 86 -5.24 5.05 -4.57
C ALA A 86 -6.71 5.48 -4.77
N PHE A 87 -7.62 5.16 -3.84
CA PHE A 87 -8.98 5.69 -3.86
C PHE A 87 -9.01 7.21 -3.73
N ILE A 88 -8.28 7.77 -2.75
CA ILE A 88 -8.24 9.21 -2.48
C ILE A 88 -7.65 9.97 -3.67
N TYR A 89 -6.49 9.57 -4.19
CA TYR A 89 -5.80 10.29 -5.26
C TYR A 89 -6.53 10.20 -6.60
N THR A 90 -7.14 9.06 -6.92
CA THR A 90 -7.90 8.92 -8.17
C THR A 90 -9.14 9.84 -8.19
N GLN A 91 -9.67 10.19 -7.02
CA GLN A 91 -10.82 11.08 -6.86
C GLN A 91 -10.41 12.56 -6.81
N ILE A 92 -9.40 12.89 -5.99
CA ILE A 92 -9.00 14.28 -5.73
C ILE A 92 -8.14 14.85 -6.86
N VAL A 93 -7.26 14.04 -7.46
CA VAL A 93 -6.34 14.50 -8.50
C VAL A 93 -7.00 14.32 -9.87
N PRO A 94 -7.26 15.40 -10.63
CA PRO A 94 -7.89 15.31 -11.94
C PRO A 94 -6.91 14.71 -12.95
N VAL A 95 -7.12 13.45 -13.29
CA VAL A 95 -6.36 12.71 -14.31
C VAL A 95 -7.28 12.17 -15.39
N GLU A 96 -6.82 12.25 -16.64
CA GLU A 96 -7.49 11.64 -17.78
C GLU A 96 -7.41 10.10 -17.68
N SER A 97 -8.54 9.43 -17.90
CA SER A 97 -8.65 7.98 -17.75
C SER A 97 -7.68 7.21 -18.66
N ARG A 98 -7.42 7.71 -19.87
CA ARG A 98 -6.54 7.06 -20.84
C ARG A 98 -5.09 7.10 -20.37
N THR A 99 -4.62 8.28 -19.96
CA THR A 99 -3.26 8.47 -19.41
C THR A 99 -3.04 7.59 -18.19
N LEU A 100 -4.02 7.52 -17.28
CA LEU A 100 -3.90 6.70 -16.09
C LEU A 100 -3.78 5.20 -16.42
N VAL A 101 -4.59 4.67 -17.34
CA VAL A 101 -4.48 3.26 -17.77
C VAL A 101 -3.14 2.98 -18.45
N LEU A 102 -2.70 3.88 -19.34
CA LEU A 102 -1.42 3.69 -20.04
C LEU A 102 -0.23 3.67 -19.07
N MET A 103 -0.25 4.48 -18.01
CA MET A 103 0.79 4.44 -16.98
C MET A 103 0.76 3.15 -16.17
N ILE A 104 -0.42 2.63 -15.83
CA ILE A 104 -0.54 1.34 -15.12
C ILE A 104 -0.01 0.18 -15.98
N VAL A 105 -0.28 0.18 -17.29
CA VAL A 105 0.18 -0.87 -18.21
C VAL A 105 1.70 -0.81 -18.43
N ALA A 106 2.30 0.38 -18.34
CA ALA A 106 3.74 0.57 -18.55
C ALA A 106 4.61 0.27 -17.31
N ALA A 107 4.01 0.25 -16.12
CA ALA A 107 4.67 0.00 -14.84
C ALA A 107 4.90 -1.51 -14.61
#